data_AF-A0A9E7C3E1-F1
#
_entry.id   AF-A0A9E7C3E1-F1
#
_cell.length_a   1.000
_cell.length_b   1.000
_cell.length_c   1.000
_cell.angle_alpha   90.00
_cell.angle_beta   90.00
_cell.angle_gamma   90.00
#
_symmetry.space_group_name_H-M   'P 1'
#
loop_
_entity.id
_entity.type
_entity.pdbx_description
1 polymer ?
#
loop_
_entity_poly.entity_id
_entity_poly.type
_entity_poly.pdbx_seq_one_letter_code
_entity_poly.pdbx_strand_id
1 'polypeptide(L)'
;MSRYRGPRLKKIRRLGALPGLTNKRPRAGNDLRNQSRSGKKSQYRIRLEEKQKLRFHYGLTERQLLKYVRIAGKAKGSTGQVLLQLLEMRLDNILFRLGMASTIPAARQLVNHRHILVNGRIVDIPSYR
;
A
#
# COMPACT_ATOMS: atom_id res chain seq x y z
N MET A 1 -9.69 2.51 -13.90
CA MET A 1 -8.65 1.93 -13.02
C MET A 1 -9.26 1.30 -11.78
N SER A 2 -8.88 0.06 -11.46
CA SER A 2 -9.27 -0.58 -10.19
C SER A 2 -8.48 0.04 -9.04
N ARG A 3 -9.18 0.61 -8.04
CA ARG A 3 -8.59 1.14 -6.80
C ARG A 3 -9.55 1.00 -5.63
N TYR A 4 -9.03 0.95 -4.41
CA TYR A 4 -9.84 0.99 -3.20
C TYR A 4 -10.39 2.41 -2.97
N ARG A 5 -11.72 2.55 -2.95
CA ARG A 5 -12.43 3.82 -2.68
C ARG A 5 -13.18 3.83 -1.33
N GLY A 6 -13.00 2.78 -0.53
CA GLY A 6 -13.74 2.60 0.72
C GLY A 6 -13.18 3.38 1.91
N PRO A 7 -13.79 3.21 3.10
CA PRO A 7 -13.41 3.93 4.31
C PRO A 7 -12.01 3.54 4.82
N ARG A 8 -11.07 4.50 4.77
CA ARG A 8 -9.65 4.30 5.11
C ARG A 8 -9.43 4.02 6.61
N LEU A 9 -10.07 4.81 7.49
CA LEU A 9 -9.92 4.65 8.94
C LEU A 9 -10.41 3.29 9.45
N LYS A 10 -11.41 2.69 8.78
CA LYS A 10 -11.89 1.33 9.09
C LYS A 10 -10.79 0.28 8.89
N LYS A 11 -9.94 0.45 7.87
CA LYS A 11 -8.80 -0.45 7.63
C LYS A 11 -7.67 -0.23 8.64
N ILE A 12 -7.38 1.03 8.98
CA ILE A 12 -6.35 1.37 9.96
C ILE A 12 -6.68 0.83 11.36
N ARG A 13 -7.94 0.93 11.82
CA ARG A 13 -8.34 0.35 13.11
C ARG A 13 -8.05 -1.15 13.21
N ARG A 14 -8.11 -1.89 12.10
CA ARG A 14 -7.86 -3.34 12.08
C ARG A 14 -6.39 -3.69 11.83
N LEU A 15 -5.76 -3.02 10.87
CA LEU A 15 -4.43 -3.38 10.36
C LEU A 15 -3.29 -2.60 11.03
N GLY A 16 -3.59 -1.51 11.73
CA GLY A 16 -2.59 -0.61 12.31
C GLY A 16 -2.24 0.56 11.39
N ALA A 17 -1.09 1.17 11.66
CA ALA A 17 -0.64 2.38 10.97
C ALA A 17 -0.29 2.10 9.50
N LEU A 18 -0.87 2.89 8.60
CA LEU A 18 -0.67 2.82 7.15
C LEU A 18 -0.45 4.24 6.59
N PRO A 19 0.78 4.77 6.67
CA PRO A 19 1.07 6.16 6.32
C PRO A 19 0.77 6.46 4.85
N GLY A 20 1.07 5.54 3.93
CA GLY A 20 0.72 5.69 2.51
C GLY A 20 -0.77 5.89 2.21
N LEU A 21 -1.67 5.45 3.11
CA LEU A 21 -3.12 5.53 2.91
C LEU A 21 -3.73 6.83 3.46
N THR A 22 -3.31 7.25 4.66
CA THR A 22 -3.74 8.50 5.30
C THR A 22 -2.85 8.86 6.49
N ASN A 23 -2.60 10.16 6.68
CA ASN A 23 -1.88 10.69 7.84
C ASN A 23 -2.79 10.87 9.06
N LYS A 24 -4.12 10.86 8.87
CA LYS A 24 -5.10 10.97 9.97
C LYS A 24 -5.03 9.75 10.88
N ARG A 25 -4.86 9.98 12.18
CA ARG A 25 -4.92 8.94 13.22
C ARG A 25 -6.38 8.57 13.52
N PRO A 26 -6.70 7.28 13.77
CA PRO A 26 -8.03 6.90 14.21
C PRO A 26 -8.30 7.51 15.59
N ARG A 27 -9.49 8.06 15.80
CA ARG A 27 -9.97 8.37 17.16
C ARG A 27 -10.06 7.07 17.96
N ALA A 28 -9.81 7.16 19.26
CA ALA A 28 -10.05 6.06 20.20
C ALA A 28 -11.47 5.54 20.00
N GLY A 29 -11.61 4.25 19.70
CA GLY A 29 -12.92 3.61 19.62
C GLY A 29 -13.43 3.28 21.02
N ASN A 30 -14.75 3.24 21.22
CA ASN A 30 -15.39 2.61 22.38
C ASN A 30 -15.22 1.07 22.29
N ASP A 31 -13.97 0.62 22.30
CA ASP A 31 -13.57 -0.74 21.90
C ASP A 31 -13.50 -1.72 23.09
N LEU A 32 -13.82 -1.28 24.30
CA LEU A 32 -13.80 -2.09 25.53
C LEU A 32 -14.63 -3.40 25.39
N ARG A 33 -15.74 -3.36 24.64
CA ARG A 33 -16.59 -4.55 24.36
C ARG A 33 -16.19 -5.35 23.11
N ASN A 34 -15.43 -4.77 22.19
CA ASN A 34 -15.09 -5.40 20.90
C ASN A 34 -13.70 -6.05 20.91
N GLN A 35 -12.75 -5.50 21.69
CA GLN A 35 -11.42 -6.10 21.87
C GLN A 35 -11.49 -7.39 22.69
N SER A 36 -12.40 -7.47 23.67
CA SER A 36 -12.65 -8.70 24.45
C SER A 36 -13.13 -9.88 23.61
N ARG A 37 -13.69 -9.62 22.41
CA ARG A 37 -14.12 -10.67 21.46
C ARG A 37 -13.02 -11.16 20.52
N SER A 38 -11.90 -10.44 20.39
CA SER A 38 -10.82 -10.88 19.50
C SER A 38 -9.83 -11.75 20.26
N GLY A 39 -10.14 -13.06 20.35
CA GLY A 39 -9.22 -14.06 20.89
C GLY A 39 -7.86 -14.11 20.15
N LYS A 40 -6.97 -15.00 20.62
CA LYS A 40 -5.62 -15.18 20.05
C LYS A 40 -5.67 -15.34 18.53
N LYS A 41 -4.84 -14.59 17.81
CA LYS A 41 -4.77 -14.66 16.35
C LYS A 41 -4.10 -15.97 15.93
N SER A 42 -4.69 -16.68 14.98
CA SER A 42 -4.03 -17.82 14.35
C SER A 42 -2.82 -17.39 13.52
N GLN A 43 -1.87 -18.30 13.31
CA GLN A 43 -0.68 -18.05 12.47
C GLN A 43 -1.06 -17.59 11.06
N TYR A 44 -2.12 -18.18 10.49
CA TYR A 44 -2.65 -17.74 9.20
C TYR A 44 -3.18 -16.30 9.23
N ARG A 45 -3.93 -15.92 10.28
CA ARG A 45 -4.46 -14.56 10.43
C ARG A 45 -3.34 -13.53 10.53
N ILE A 46 -2.25 -13.83 11.23
CA ILE A 46 -1.08 -12.95 11.33
C ILE A 46 -0.48 -12.70 9.93
N ARG A 47 -0.18 -13.77 9.19
CA ARG A 47 0.36 -13.66 7.81
C ARG A 47 -0.58 -12.92 6.87
N LEU A 48 -1.88 -13.17 6.99
CA LEU A 48 -2.90 -12.48 6.20
C LEU A 48 -2.92 -10.99 6.49
N GLU A 49 -2.87 -10.59 7.76
CA GLU A 49 -2.84 -9.18 8.16
C GLU A 49 -1.60 -8.46 7.63
N GLU A 50 -0.42 -9.09 7.66
CA GLU A 50 0.79 -8.50 7.07
C GLU A 50 0.70 -8.32 5.55
N LYS A 51 0.17 -9.32 4.84
CA LYS A 51 -0.11 -9.18 3.40
C LYS A 51 -1.07 -8.01 3.13
N GLN A 52 -2.11 -7.87 3.95
CA GLN A 52 -3.08 -6.79 3.79
C GLN A 52 -2.47 -5.42 4.07
N LYS A 53 -1.55 -5.29 5.04
CA LYS A 53 -0.83 -4.02 5.28
C LYS A 53 -0.07 -3.57 4.04
N LEU A 54 0.72 -4.46 3.43
CA LEU A 54 1.43 -4.15 2.17
C LEU A 54 0.46 -3.71 1.07
N ARG A 55 -0.64 -4.46 0.88
CA ARG A 55 -1.63 -4.14 -0.15
C ARG A 55 -2.22 -2.74 0.02
N PHE A 56 -2.64 -2.39 1.24
CA PHE A 56 -3.28 -1.10 1.50
C PHE A 56 -2.29 0.06 1.57
N HIS A 57 -1.05 -0.19 2.02
CA HIS A 57 0.00 0.81 2.01
C HIS A 57 0.26 1.31 0.59
N TYR A 58 0.61 0.41 -0.33
CA TYR A 58 0.95 0.76 -1.71
C TYR A 58 -0.25 0.86 -2.67
N GLY A 59 -1.48 0.69 -2.18
CA GLY A 59 -2.70 0.81 -3.00
C GLY A 59 -2.83 -0.24 -4.12
N LEU A 60 -2.31 -1.44 -3.91
CA LEU A 60 -2.23 -2.49 -4.94
C LEU A 60 -3.48 -3.38 -4.98
N THR A 61 -3.70 -4.02 -6.13
CA THR A 61 -4.62 -5.16 -6.22
C THR A 61 -3.92 -6.46 -5.83
N GLU A 62 -4.67 -7.47 -5.37
CA GLU A 62 -4.11 -8.79 -5.01
C GLU A 62 -3.43 -9.46 -6.22
N ARG A 63 -4.02 -9.32 -7.42
CA ARG A 63 -3.44 -9.83 -8.68
C ARG A 63 -2.09 -9.18 -8.98
N GLN A 64 -1.98 -7.87 -8.77
CA GLN A 64 -0.70 -7.16 -8.94
C GLN A 64 0.32 -7.61 -7.90
N LEU A 65 -0.05 -7.67 -6.62
CA LEU A 65 0.85 -8.14 -5.55
C LEU A 65 1.39 -9.54 -5.84
N LEU A 66 0.53 -10.46 -6.30
CA LEU A 66 0.94 -11.80 -6.67
C LEU A 66 1.95 -11.79 -7.84
N LYS A 67 1.76 -10.91 -8.83
CA LYS A 67 2.74 -10.72 -9.91
C LYS A 67 4.10 -10.25 -9.36
N TYR A 68 4.11 -9.30 -8.42
CA TYR A 68 5.34 -8.85 -7.78
C TYR A 68 6.06 -9.96 -7.01
N VAL A 69 5.31 -10.77 -6.26
CA VAL A 69 5.88 -11.93 -5.54
C VAL A 69 6.50 -12.94 -6.51
N ARG A 70 5.85 -13.22 -7.64
CA ARG A 70 6.41 -14.10 -8.68
C ARG A 70 7.70 -13.55 -9.28
N ILE A 71 7.78 -12.23 -9.50
CA ILE A 71 9.00 -11.58 -9.99
C ILE A 71 10.10 -11.67 -8.93
N ALA A 72 9.78 -11.35 -7.68
CA ALA A 72 10.73 -11.40 -6.58
C ALA A 72 11.27 -12.82 -6.34
N GLY A 73 10.42 -13.85 -6.46
CA GLY A 73 10.84 -15.25 -6.31
C GLY A 73 11.70 -15.79 -7.45
N LYS A 74 11.74 -15.11 -8.61
CA LYS A 74 12.65 -15.44 -9.72
C LYS A 74 13.97 -14.67 -9.65
N ALA A 75 14.03 -13.60 -8.86
CA ALA A 75 15.23 -12.79 -8.72
C ALA A 75 16.27 -13.52 -7.88
N LYS A 76 17.55 -13.28 -8.17
CA LYS A 76 18.65 -13.75 -7.33
C LYS A 76 18.69 -12.92 -6.05
N GLY A 77 18.76 -13.57 -4.88
CA GLY A 77 18.86 -12.92 -3.57
C GLY A 77 17.64 -13.14 -2.67
N SER A 78 17.50 -12.30 -1.63
CA SER A 78 16.41 -12.41 -0.66
C SER A 78 15.07 -11.94 -1.25
N THR A 79 14.15 -12.89 -1.47
CA THR A 79 12.81 -12.63 -2.03
C THR A 79 12.06 -11.51 -1.32
N GLY A 80 12.16 -11.43 0.01
CA GLY A 80 11.49 -10.39 0.80
C GLY A 80 12.03 -8.99 0.52
N GLN A 81 13.35 -8.86 0.44
CA GLN A 81 14.00 -7.57 0.14
C GLN A 81 13.71 -7.13 -1.30
N VAL A 82 13.81 -8.05 -2.25
CA VAL A 82 13.48 -7.76 -3.66
C VAL A 82 12.02 -7.35 -3.80
N LEU A 83 11.09 -8.03 -3.11
CA LEU A 83 9.68 -7.64 -3.12
C LEU A 83 9.50 -6.19 -2.66
N LEU A 84 10.10 -5.80 -1.53
CA LEU A 84 10.00 -4.44 -1.00
C LEU A 84 10.63 -3.42 -1.94
N GLN A 85 11.78 -3.74 -2.54
CA GLN A 85 12.42 -2.89 -3.55
C GLN A 85 11.49 -2.64 -4.74
N LEU A 86 10.86 -3.69 -5.28
CA LEU A 86 9.92 -3.57 -6.40
C LEU A 86 8.68 -2.74 -6.05
N LEU A 87 8.27 -2.70 -4.78
CA LEU A 87 7.14 -1.89 -4.32
C LEU A 87 7.55 -0.44 -4.08
N GLU A 88 8.72 -0.19 -3.50
CA GLU A 88 9.21 1.16 -3.22
C GLU A 88 9.60 1.93 -4.50
N MET A 89 10.08 1.24 -5.54
CA MET A 89 10.46 1.83 -6.84
C MET A 89 9.29 2.28 -7.71
N ARG A 90 8.04 2.09 -7.29
CA ARG A 90 6.88 2.52 -8.09
C ARG A 90 6.80 4.05 -8.14
N LEU A 91 6.47 4.60 -9.31
CA LEU A 91 6.34 6.04 -9.50
C LEU A 91 5.39 6.72 -8.49
N ASP A 92 4.22 6.14 -8.23
CA ASP A 92 3.28 6.70 -7.24
C ASP A 92 3.83 6.71 -5.81
N ASN A 93 4.66 5.72 -5.47
CA ASN A 93 5.32 5.65 -4.17
C ASN A 93 6.50 6.63 -4.07
N ILE A 94 7.31 6.76 -5.12
CA ILE A 94 8.42 7.72 -5.18
C ILE A 94 7.90 9.15 -4.98
N LEU A 95 6.84 9.55 -5.68
CA LEU A 95 6.24 10.89 -5.53
C LEU A 95 5.71 11.14 -4.12
N PHE A 96 5.14 10.12 -3.48
CA PHE A 96 4.73 10.20 -2.08
C PHE A 96 5.92 10.34 -1.13
N ARG A 97 6.99 9.55 -1.33
CA ARG A 97 8.22 9.62 -0.51
C ARG A 97 8.93 10.96 -0.64
N LEU A 98 8.89 11.57 -1.82
CA LEU A 98 9.43 12.92 -2.09
C LEU A 98 8.57 14.05 -1.49
N GLY A 99 7.40 13.74 -0.92
CA GLY A 99 6.51 14.74 -0.33
C GLY A 99 5.70 15.54 -1.36
N MET A 100 5.78 15.21 -2.66
CA MET A 100 5.00 15.87 -3.73
C MET A 100 3.50 15.58 -3.63
N ALA A 101 3.11 14.55 -2.87
CA ALA A 101 1.73 14.24 -2.56
C ALA A 101 1.58 13.80 -1.11
N SER A 102 0.47 14.21 -0.48
CA SER A 102 0.20 13.90 0.94
C SER A 102 -0.13 12.44 1.22
N THR A 103 -0.62 11.69 0.22
CA THR A 103 -0.97 10.27 0.31
C THR A 103 -0.73 9.57 -1.03
N ILE A 104 -0.51 8.26 -1.04
CA ILE A 104 -0.32 7.48 -2.27
C ILE A 104 -1.54 7.54 -3.21
N PRO A 105 -2.81 7.51 -2.74
CA PRO A 105 -3.95 7.74 -3.61
C PRO A 105 -3.95 9.10 -4.31
N ALA A 106 -3.40 10.14 -3.69
CA ALA A 106 -3.25 11.46 -4.29
C ALA A 106 -2.10 11.48 -5.31
N ALA A 107 -0.94 10.90 -4.97
CA ALA A 107 0.17 10.71 -5.92
C ALA A 107 -0.27 9.98 -7.18
N ARG A 108 -1.05 8.90 -7.00
CA ARG A 108 -1.62 8.13 -8.10
C ARG A 108 -2.55 8.96 -9.00
N GLN A 109 -3.30 9.89 -8.41
CA GLN A 109 -4.17 10.77 -9.17
C GLN A 109 -3.37 11.78 -10.00
N LEU A 110 -2.31 12.36 -9.43
CA LEU A 110 -1.39 13.26 -10.14
C LEU A 110 -0.75 12.58 -11.36
N VAL A 111 -0.25 11.35 -11.18
CA VAL A 111 0.32 10.56 -12.28
C VAL A 111 -0.74 10.32 -13.36
N ASN A 112 -1.90 9.77 -12.98
CA ASN A 112 -2.97 9.47 -13.95
C ASN A 112 -3.45 10.70 -14.74
N HIS A 113 -3.39 11.88 -14.15
CA HIS A 113 -3.82 13.12 -14.78
C HIS A 113 -2.71 13.78 -15.62
N ARG A 114 -1.59 13.09 -15.88
CA ARG A 114 -0.48 13.55 -16.73
C ARG A 114 0.27 14.77 -16.18
N HIS A 115 0.28 14.96 -14.86
CA HIS A 115 1.01 16.07 -14.24
C HIS A 115 2.51 15.80 -14.05
N ILE A 116 2.98 14.59 -14.38
CA ILE A 116 4.34 14.14 -14.06
C ILE A 116 5.10 13.79 -15.35
N LEU A 117 6.32 14.31 -15.43
CA LEU A 117 7.29 14.03 -16.48
C LEU A 117 8.43 13.19 -15.89
N VAL A 118 8.84 12.13 -16.59
CA VAL A 118 10.04 11.35 -16.27
C VAL A 118 10.96 11.45 -17.47
N ASN A 119 12.16 12.00 -17.26
CA ASN A 119 13.16 12.23 -18.31
C ASN A 119 12.58 12.98 -19.53
N GLY A 120 11.78 14.01 -19.29
CA GLY A 120 11.16 14.84 -20.34
C GLY A 120 9.93 14.24 -21.03
N ARG A 121 9.48 13.04 -20.65
CA ARG A 121 8.28 12.38 -21.22
C ARG A 121 7.15 12.27 -20.21
N ILE A 122 5.92 12.49 -20.65
CA ILE A 122 4.72 12.35 -19.80
C ILE A 122 4.53 10.87 -19.44
N VAL A 123 4.39 10.58 -18.15
CA VAL A 123 4.08 9.23 -17.65
C VAL A 123 2.75 9.26 -16.91
N ASP A 124 1.76 8.53 -17.41
CA ASP A 124 0.42 8.42 -16.82
C ASP A 124 0.14 7.08 -16.12
N ILE A 125 1.19 6.25 -15.96
CA ILE A 125 1.10 4.92 -15.36
C ILE A 125 1.68 4.94 -13.92
N PRO A 126 0.86 4.81 -12.86
CA PRO A 126 1.33 4.82 -11.48
C PRO A 126 2.21 3.62 -11.09
N SER A 127 2.12 2.53 -11.85
CA SER A 127 2.96 1.34 -11.65
C SER A 127 4.25 1.37 -12.46
N TYR A 128 4.56 2.50 -13.10
CA TYR A 128 5.83 2.73 -13.77
C TYR A 128 6.99 2.54 -12.80
N ARG A 129 8.07 1.96 -13.31
CA ARG A 129 9.31 1.61 -12.62
C ARG A 129 10.45 1.86 -13.59
#